data_AF-A0A5S4T4S7-F1
#
_entry.id   AF-A0A5S4T4S7-F1
#
_cell.length_a   1.000
_cell.length_b   1.000
_cell.length_c   1.000
_cell.angle_alpha   90.00
_cell.angle_beta   90.00
_cell.angle_gamma   90.00
#
_symmetry.space_group_name_H-M   'P 1'
#
loop_
_entity.id
_entity.type
_entity.pdbx_description
1 polymer ?
#
loop_
_entity_poly.entity_id
_entity_poly.type
_entity_poly.pdbx_seq_one_letter_code
_entity_poly.pdbx_strand_id
1 'polypeptide(L)' 'KCRVCGKWLIDHAPYTHRINPNLPLEKVNRVSNLISVHKRCYMAINTPSMDISGYEKQVQKRILSYREKLVVSHTCNK' A
#
# COMPACT_ATOMS: atom_id res chain seq x y z
N LYS A 1 -9.11 4.91 9.42
CA LYS A 1 -7.86 5.70 9.42
C LYS A 1 -6.94 5.16 8.34
N CYS A 2 -6.30 6.00 7.52
CA CYS A 2 -5.38 5.55 6.47
C CYS A 2 -4.14 4.90 7.10
N ARG A 3 -3.82 3.67 6.68
CA ARG A 3 -2.71 2.91 7.30
C ARG A 3 -1.32 3.41 6.88
N VAL A 4 -1.25 4.24 5.84
CA VAL A 4 0.00 4.83 5.33
C VAL A 4 0.31 6.15 6.03
N CYS A 5 -0.53 7.17 5.80
CA CYS A 5 -0.32 8.52 6.34
C CYS A 5 -0.90 8.75 7.75
N GLY A 6 -1.71 7.82 8.27
CA GLY A 6 -2.32 7.98 9.59
C GLY A 6 -3.44 9.02 9.68
N LYS A 7 -3.81 9.70 8.61
CA LYS A 7 -4.95 10.64 8.63
C LYS A 7 -6.28 9.91 8.51
N TRP A 8 -7.37 10.53 8.95
CA TRP A 8 -8.72 9.99 8.78
C TRP A 8 -9.10 9.91 7.29
N LEU A 9 -9.90 8.91 6.93
CA LEU A 9 -10.38 8.68 5.56
C LEU A 9 -11.68 9.46 5.37
N ILE A 10 -11.57 10.80 5.31
CA ILE A 10 -12.73 11.72 5.30
C ILE A 10 -13.08 12.15 3.87
N ASP A 11 -12.08 12.19 2.98
CA ASP A 11 -12.15 12.89 1.69
C ASP A 11 -12.94 12.11 0.62
N HIS A 12 -12.83 10.77 0.60
CA HIS A 12 -13.40 9.89 -0.42
C HIS A 12 -13.54 8.44 0.07
N ALA A 13 -14.21 7.59 -0.73
CA ALA A 13 -14.22 6.15 -0.56
C ALA A 13 -12.79 5.60 -0.38
N PRO A 14 -12.54 4.81 0.68
CA PRO A 14 -11.21 4.30 0.94
C PRO A 14 -10.81 3.24 -0.09
N TYR A 15 -9.54 3.27 -0.47
CA TYR A 15 -8.94 2.23 -1.31
C TYR A 15 -8.43 1.11 -0.42
N THR A 16 -8.51 -0.13 -0.91
CA THR A 16 -7.98 -1.30 -0.21
C THR A 16 -6.68 -1.76 -0.86
N HIS A 17 -5.64 -1.98 -0.05
CA HIS A 17 -4.36 -2.50 -0.49
C HIS A 17 -4.01 -3.81 0.24
N ARG A 18 -3.38 -4.75 -0.46
CA ARG A 18 -2.87 -6.00 0.10
C ARG A 18 -1.48 -5.78 0.69
N ILE A 19 -1.29 -6.08 1.97
CA ILE A 19 0.00 -5.92 2.65
C ILE A 19 1.06 -6.86 2.03
N ASN A 20 0.71 -8.14 1.89
CA ASN A 20 1.55 -9.14 1.26
C ASN A 20 0.77 -9.83 0.12
N PRO A 21 1.05 -9.50 -1.14
CA PRO A 21 0.44 -10.16 -2.29
C PRO A 21 0.88 -11.63 -2.46
N ASN A 22 2.00 -12.05 -1.85
CA ASN A 22 2.58 -13.39 -2.02
C ASN A 22 2.02 -14.44 -1.05
N LEU A 23 0.93 -14.13 -0.35
CA LEU A 23 0.26 -15.10 0.51
C LEU A 23 -0.53 -16.12 -0.36
N PRO A 24 -0.73 -17.36 0.13
CA PRO A 24 -1.64 -18.31 -0.50
C PRO A 24 -3.04 -17.72 -0.70
N LEU A 25 -3.77 -18.22 -1.70
CA LEU A 25 -5.10 -17.70 -2.08
C LEU A 25 -6.07 -17.59 -0.90
N GLU A 26 -6.03 -18.57 0.01
CA GLU A 26 -6.86 -18.63 1.23
C GLU A 26 -6.54 -17.54 2.27
N LYS A 27 -5.36 -16.92 2.16
CA LYS A 27 -4.82 -15.93 3.11
C LYS A 27 -4.70 -14.54 2.50
N VAL A 28 -4.47 -14.43 1.18
CA VAL A 28 -4.19 -13.16 0.49
C VAL A 28 -5.37 -12.18 0.57
N ASN A 29 -6.61 -12.67 0.62
CA ASN A 29 -7.83 -11.86 0.71
C ASN A 29 -8.41 -11.74 2.12
N ARG A 30 -7.72 -12.23 3.16
CA ARG A 30 -8.20 -12.09 4.54
C ARG A 30 -8.06 -10.64 5.02
N VAL A 31 -8.99 -10.19 5.86
CA VAL A 31 -8.99 -8.83 6.45
C VAL A 31 -7.64 -8.49 7.11
N SER A 32 -6.97 -9.46 7.72
CA SER A 32 -5.64 -9.29 8.31
C SER A 32 -4.54 -8.91 7.31
N ASN A 33 -4.73 -9.17 6.02
CA ASN A 33 -3.80 -8.82 4.94
C ASN A 33 -4.24 -7.57 4.16
N LEU A 34 -5.37 -6.96 4.51
CA LEU A 34 -5.93 -5.81 3.81
C LEU A 34 -5.80 -4.54 4.65
N ILE A 35 -5.50 -3.42 4.00
CA ILE A 35 -5.45 -2.10 4.65
C ILE A 35 -6.26 -1.09 3.87
N SER A 36 -6.94 -0.20 4.60
CA SER A 36 -7.61 0.96 4.02
C SER A 36 -6.65 2.14 3.91
N VAL A 37 -6.62 2.78 2.74
CA VAL A 37 -5.73 3.89 2.41
C VAL A 37 -6.46 4.95 1.59
N HIS A 38 -5.95 6.20 1.61
CA HIS A 38 -6.42 7.22 0.67
C HIS A 38 -6.01 6.85 -0.76
N LYS A 39 -6.75 7.35 -1.75
CA LYS A 39 -6.39 7.24 -3.17
C LYS A 39 -4.94 7.66 -3.45
N ARG A 40 -4.52 8.81 -2.88
CA ARG A 40 -3.14 9.32 -3.04
C ARG A 40 -2.08 8.37 -2.47
N CYS A 41 -2.31 7.82 -1.29
CA CYS A 41 -1.40 6.84 -0.68
C CYS A 41 -1.38 5.53 -1.47
N TYR A 42 -2.54 5.10 -1.99
CA TYR A 42 -2.63 3.92 -2.85
C TYR A 42 -1.80 4.11 -4.14
N MET A 43 -1.96 5.24 -4.82
CA MET A 43 -1.16 5.57 -6.02
C MET A 43 0.33 5.64 -5.69
N ALA A 44 0.71 6.28 -4.58
CA ALA A 44 2.10 6.35 -4.16
C ALA A 44 2.73 4.96 -3.95
N ILE A 45 1.96 3.99 -3.45
CA ILE A 45 2.47 2.61 -3.32
C ILE A 45 2.58 1.92 -4.69
N ASN A 46 1.57 2.02 -5.55
CA ASN A 46 1.50 1.23 -6.78
C ASN A 46 2.25 1.85 -7.98
N THR A 47 2.74 3.09 -7.86
CA THR A 47 3.49 3.77 -8.92
C THR A 47 4.93 4.01 -8.46
N PRO A 48 5.90 3.15 -8.84
CA PRO A 48 7.30 3.25 -8.37
C PRO A 48 7.98 4.58 -8.69
N SER A 49 7.67 5.16 -9.85
CA SER A 49 8.22 6.44 -10.32
C SER A 49 7.58 7.67 -9.68
N MET A 50 6.51 7.52 -8.90
CA MET A 50 5.85 8.65 -8.25
C MET A 50 6.77 9.24 -7.19
N ASP A 51 7.02 10.56 -7.28
CA ASP A 51 7.75 11.30 -6.26
C ASP A 51 6.98 11.29 -4.94
N ILE A 52 7.72 11.00 -3.86
CA ILE A 52 7.21 10.96 -2.50
C ILE A 52 7.94 11.94 -1.57
N SER A 53 8.82 12.78 -2.10
CA SER A 53 9.60 13.76 -1.32
C SER A 53 8.73 14.68 -0.46
N GLY A 54 7.55 15.05 -0.96
CA GLY A 54 6.57 15.90 -0.25
C GLY A 54 5.80 15.21 0.90
N TYR A 55 5.98 13.91 1.12
CA TYR A 55 5.40 13.24 2.29
C TYR A 55 6.32 13.35 3.51
N GLU A 56 5.74 13.27 4.71
CA GLU A 56 6.53 13.13 5.94
C GLU A 56 7.43 11.88 5.87
N LYS A 57 8.64 11.95 6.43
CA LYS A 57 9.65 10.88 6.36
C LYS A 57 9.11 9.51 6.81
N GLN A 58 8.26 9.47 7.84
CA GLN A 58 7.65 8.21 8.30
C GLN A 58 6.69 7.61 7.27
N VAL A 59 5.96 8.46 6.55
CA VAL A 59 5.01 8.06 5.51
C VAL A 59 5.78 7.55 4.29
N GLN A 60 6.88 8.21 3.92
CA GLN A 60 7.78 7.74 2.86
C GLN A 60 8.31 6.33 3.16
N LYS A 61 8.83 6.08 4.37
CA LYS A 61 9.30 4.75 4.80
C LYS A 61 8.22 3.67 4.66
N ARG A 62 6.97 3.97 5.03
CA ARG A 62 5.85 3.04 4.87
C ARG A 62 5.54 2.76 3.40
N ILE A 63 5.51 3.80 2.55
CA ILE A 63 5.28 3.64 1.10
C ILE A 63 6.34 2.72 0.48
N LEU A 64 7.62 2.96 0.78
CA LEU A 64 8.73 2.13 0.28
C LEU A 64 8.62 0.68 0.76
N SER A 65 8.30 0.45 2.03
CA SER A 65 8.09 -0.91 2.56
C SER A 65 6.96 -1.68 1.87
N TYR A 66 5.88 -1.00 1.46
CA TYR A 66 4.83 -1.65 0.66
C TYR A 66 5.27 -1.87 -0.80
N ARG A 67 5.99 -0.93 -1.41
CA ARG A 67 6.56 -1.08 -2.76
C ARG A 67 7.47 -2.31 -2.87
N GLU A 68 8.36 -2.50 -1.91
CA GLU A 68 9.26 -3.67 -1.87
C GLU A 68 8.50 -4.99 -1.93
N LYS A 69 7.36 -5.09 -1.21
CA LYS A 69 6.52 -6.30 -1.20
C LYS A 69 5.79 -6.54 -2.52
N LEU A 70 5.50 -5.48 -3.28
CA LEU A 70 4.91 -5.58 -4.61
C LEU A 70 5.92 -6.06 -5.66
N VAL A 71 7.17 -5.58 -5.60
CA VAL A 71 8.23 -5.97 -6.55
C VAL A 71 8.39 -7.49 -6.57
N VAL A 72 8.41 -8.12 -5.39
CA VAL A 72 8.48 -9.59 -5.26
C VAL A 72 7.28 -10.28 -5.93
N SER A 73 6.09 -9.70 -5.88
CA SER A 73 4.91 -10.28 -6.54
C SER A 73 4.94 -10.15 -8.05
N HIS A 74 5.43 -9.03 -8.59
CA HIS A 74 5.49 -8.82 -10.03
C HIS A 74 6.57 -9.65 -10.71
N THR A 75 7.68 -9.93 -10.02
CA THR A 75 8.77 -10.77 -10.55
C THR A 75 8.56 -12.26 -10.34
N CYS A 76 7.61 -12.67 -9.48
CA CYS A 76 7.32 -14.08 -9.18
C CYS A 76 6.24 -14.71 -10.09
N ASN A 77 5.59 -13.93 -10.96
CA ASN A 77 4.80 -14.48 -12.07
C ASN A 77 5.71 -14.93 -13.22
N LYS A 78 6.52 -15.97 -13.00
CA LYS A 78 7.20 -16.74 -14.05
C LYS A 78 6.50 -18.07 -14.25
#